data_AF-A0A7T1M913-F1
#
_entry.id   AF-A0A7T1M913-F1
#
_cell.length_a   1.000
_cell.length_b   1.000
_cell.length_c   1.000
_cell.angle_alpha   90.00
_cell.angle_beta   90.00
_cell.angle_gamma   90.00
#
_symmetry.space_group_name_H-M   'P 1'
#
loop_
_entity.id
_entity.type
_entity.pdbx_description
1 polymer ?
#
loop_
_entity_poly.entity_id
_entity_poly.type
_entity_poly.pdbx_seq_one_letter_code
_entity_poly.pdbx_strand_id
1 'polypeptide(L)'
;MQLCCSKVLRYSQGLTRQQFLADEMLVDAVLRNLEVLGEAAKQIPPAFRERHPQVPWRRIAGLRDVLAHAYFGLEEETIWQIVSESIPALADQLDEVAEAER
;
A
#
# COMPACT_ATOMS: atom_id res chain seq x y z
N MET A 1 7.04 -4.43 5.17
CA MET A 1 5.70 -4.04 4.66
C MET A 1 4.97 -3.15 5.66
N GLN A 2 4.81 -3.54 6.94
CA GLN A 2 4.17 -2.72 7.99
C GLN A 2 4.70 -1.27 8.07
N LEU A 3 6.02 -1.06 7.96
CA LEU A 3 6.61 0.29 7.96
C LEU A 3 6.06 1.19 6.85
N CYS A 4 5.84 0.64 5.63
CA CYS A 4 5.29 1.39 4.51
C CYS A 4 3.83 1.77 4.79
N CYS A 5 3.03 0.81 5.28
CA CYS A 5 1.65 1.08 5.69
C CYS A 5 1.59 2.17 6.77
N SER A 6 2.38 2.04 7.83
CA SER A 6 2.46 3.01 8.92
C SER A 6 2.84 4.42 8.44
N LYS A 7 3.81 4.53 7.50
CA LYS A 7 4.17 5.81 6.89
C LYS A 7 3.00 6.42 6.12
N VAL A 8 2.37 5.65 5.24
CA VAL A 8 1.22 6.13 4.46
C VAL A 8 0.09 6.62 5.37
N LEU A 9 -0.30 5.81 6.36
CA LEU A 9 -1.35 6.15 7.32
C LEU A 9 -1.04 7.43 8.11
N ARG A 10 0.22 7.59 8.55
CA ARG A 10 0.67 8.78 9.28
C ARG A 10 0.66 10.03 8.40
N TYR A 11 1.03 9.90 7.13
CA TYR A 11 1.06 11.02 6.20
C TYR A 11 -0.34 11.50 5.81
N SER A 12 -1.29 10.57 5.69
CA SER A 12 -2.67 10.88 5.30
C SER A 12 -3.62 11.14 6.47
N GLN A 13 -3.13 11.08 7.71
CA GLN A 13 -3.96 11.12 8.90
C GLN A 13 -4.75 12.44 9.00
N GLY A 14 -6.08 12.33 9.08
CA GLY A 14 -6.98 13.48 9.26
C GLY A 14 -7.11 14.37 8.03
N LEU A 15 -6.50 14.01 6.90
CA LEU A 15 -6.65 14.75 5.65
C LEU A 15 -7.94 14.36 4.95
N THR A 16 -8.58 15.34 4.33
CA THR A 16 -9.56 15.09 3.28
C THR A 16 -8.87 14.76 1.96
N ARG A 17 -9.58 14.13 1.04
CA ARG A 17 -9.10 13.86 -0.33
C ARG A 17 -8.52 15.13 -0.99
N GLN A 18 -9.23 16.26 -0.90
CA GLN A 18 -8.79 17.51 -1.51
C GLN A 18 -7.49 18.03 -0.90
N GLN A 19 -7.33 17.94 0.43
CA GLN A 19 -6.09 18.36 1.10
C GLN A 19 -4.92 17.45 0.73
N PHE A 20 -5.16 16.14 0.65
CA PHE A 20 -4.15 15.17 0.23
C PHE A 20 -3.66 15.44 -1.19
N LEU A 21 -4.58 15.60 -2.14
CA LEU A 21 -4.26 15.81 -3.56
C LEU A 21 -3.67 17.19 -3.87
N ALA A 22 -3.91 18.19 -3.00
CA ALA A 22 -3.33 19.51 -3.15
C ALA A 22 -1.84 19.60 -2.74
N ASP A 23 -1.30 18.58 -2.07
CA ASP A 23 0.10 18.51 -1.65
C ASP A 23 0.84 17.47 -2.50
N GLU A 24 1.44 17.92 -3.60
CA GLU A 24 2.16 17.06 -4.55
C GLU A 24 3.31 16.27 -3.88
N MET A 25 4.03 16.90 -2.94
CA MET A 25 5.13 16.25 -2.23
C MET A 25 4.62 15.12 -1.33
N LEU A 26 3.47 15.32 -0.68
CA LEU A 26 2.80 14.28 0.09
C LEU A 26 2.34 13.12 -0.80
N VAL A 27 1.72 13.42 -1.95
CA VAL A 27 1.30 12.40 -2.91
C VAL A 27 2.52 11.58 -3.34
N ASP A 28 3.60 12.21 -3.78
CA ASP A 28 4.84 11.54 -4.18
C ASP A 28 5.42 10.66 -3.06
N ALA A 29 5.44 11.18 -1.83
CA ALA A 29 5.90 10.43 -0.67
C ALA A 29 5.04 9.17 -0.42
N VAL A 30 3.72 9.26 -0.60
CA VAL A 30 2.81 8.12 -0.49
C VAL A 30 3.05 7.13 -1.62
N LEU A 31 3.08 7.57 -2.88
CA LEU A 31 3.31 6.70 -4.04
C LEU A 31 4.62 5.93 -3.89
N ARG A 32 5.68 6.59 -3.41
CA ARG A 32 6.95 5.93 -3.14
C ARG A 32 6.84 4.81 -2.10
N ASN A 33 6.04 4.99 -1.05
CA ASN A 33 5.82 3.94 -0.05
C ASN A 33 4.97 2.79 -0.61
N LEU A 34 4.01 3.06 -1.49
CA LEU A 34 3.22 2.04 -2.18
C LEU A 34 4.08 1.20 -3.14
N GLU A 35 5.03 1.81 -3.85
CA GLU A 35 6.00 1.07 -4.67
C GLU A 35 6.87 0.12 -3.84
N VAL A 36 7.44 0.62 -2.74
CA VAL A 36 8.30 -0.17 -1.84
C VAL A 36 7.50 -1.32 -1.21
N LEU A 37 6.24 -1.07 -0.85
CA LEU A 37 5.32 -2.08 -0.36
C LEU A 37 5.09 -3.19 -1.40
N GLY A 38 4.84 -2.82 -2.66
CA GLY A 38 4.65 -3.78 -3.75
C GLY A 38 5.90 -4.58 -4.09
N GLU A 39 7.07 -3.94 -4.07
CA GLU A 39 8.35 -4.62 -4.24
C GLU A 39 8.58 -5.64 -3.11
N ALA A 40 8.33 -5.26 -1.86
CA ALA A 40 8.44 -6.17 -0.72
C ALA A 40 7.49 -7.36 -0.84
N ALA A 41 6.26 -7.16 -1.32
CA ALA A 41 5.30 -8.24 -1.55
C ALA A 41 5.78 -9.25 -2.60
N LYS A 42 6.53 -8.82 -3.63
CA LYS A 42 7.13 -9.73 -4.63
C LYS A 42 8.19 -10.65 -4.04
N GLN A 43 8.92 -10.17 -3.04
CA GLN A 43 9.99 -10.92 -2.38
C GLN A 43 9.47 -11.95 -1.38
N ILE A 44 8.18 -11.95 -1.05
CA ILE A 44 7.59 -12.95 -0.15
C ILE A 44 7.54 -14.32 -0.85
N PRO A 45 8.04 -15.41 -0.24
CA PRO A 45 8.03 -16.74 -0.84
C PRO A 45 6.61 -17.22 -1.18
N PRO A 46 6.40 -17.95 -2.31
CA PRO A 46 5.09 -18.48 -2.68
C PRO A 46 4.42 -19.30 -1.56
N ALA A 47 5.16 -20.20 -0.92
CA ALA A 47 4.65 -21.01 0.19
C ALA A 47 4.15 -20.16 1.38
N PHE A 48 4.75 -18.99 1.64
CA PHE A 48 4.25 -18.08 2.66
C PHE A 48 2.95 -17.41 2.22
N ARG A 49 2.88 -16.96 0.97
CA ARG A 49 1.67 -16.35 0.40
C ARG A 49 0.48 -17.30 0.37
N GLU A 50 0.73 -18.58 0.09
CA GLU A 50 -0.28 -19.65 0.08
C GLU A 50 -0.83 -19.93 1.48
N ARG A 51 0.01 -19.84 2.53
CA ARG A 51 -0.43 -19.98 3.92
C ARG A 51 -1.24 -18.78 4.42
N HIS A 52 -1.05 -17.60 3.81
CA HIS A 52 -1.71 -16.35 4.21
C HIS A 52 -2.53 -15.74 3.06
N PRO A 53 -3.57 -16.43 2.55
CA PRO A 53 -4.33 -15.99 1.38
C PRO A 53 -5.23 -14.77 1.65
N GLN A 54 -5.46 -14.40 2.92
CA GLN A 54 -6.20 -13.21 3.33
C GLN A 54 -5.50 -11.92 2.89
N VAL A 55 -4.16 -11.93 2.79
CA VAL A 55 -3.40 -10.80 2.26
C VAL A 55 -3.43 -10.84 0.73
N PRO A 56 -3.81 -9.74 0.04
CA PRO A 56 -3.95 -9.72 -1.42
C PRO A 56 -2.59 -9.57 -2.14
N TRP A 57 -1.65 -10.49 -1.89
CA TRP A 57 -0.25 -10.43 -2.34
C TRP A 57 -0.07 -10.06 -3.81
N ARG A 58 -0.85 -10.69 -4.70
CA ARG A 58 -0.78 -10.44 -6.14
C ARG A 58 -1.21 -9.01 -6.50
N ARG A 59 -2.23 -8.46 -5.83
CA ARG A 59 -2.67 -7.07 -6.06
C ARG A 59 -1.60 -6.09 -5.58
N ILE A 60 -1.01 -6.34 -4.40
CA ILE A 60 0.04 -5.49 -3.83
C ILE A 60 1.28 -5.48 -4.74
N ALA A 61 1.71 -6.66 -5.21
CA ALA A 61 2.81 -6.77 -6.16
C ALA A 61 2.51 -6.07 -7.50
N GLY A 62 1.28 -6.20 -8.00
CA GLY A 62 0.84 -5.54 -9.24
C GLY A 62 0.77 -4.02 -9.13
N LEU A 63 0.43 -3.48 -7.95
CA LEU A 63 0.40 -2.03 -7.71
C LEU A 63 1.76 -1.38 -7.99
N ARG A 64 2.87 -2.02 -7.60
CA ARG A 64 4.21 -1.52 -7.93
C ARG A 64 4.44 -1.43 -9.44
N ASP A 65 3.94 -2.37 -10.22
CA ASP A 65 4.14 -2.35 -11.68
C ASP A 65 3.30 -1.25 -12.33
N VAL A 66 2.09 -1.01 -11.83
CA VAL A 66 1.27 0.13 -12.26
C VAL A 66 1.97 1.45 -11.90
N LEU A 67 2.48 1.59 -10.67
CA LEU A 67 3.18 2.81 -10.25
C LEU A 67 4.49 3.03 -11.02
N ALA A 68 5.26 1.99 -11.29
CA ALA A 68 6.53 2.14 -12.01
C ALA A 68 6.36 2.48 -13.50
N HIS A 69 5.24 2.10 -14.13
CA HIS A 69 5.09 2.19 -15.60
C HIS A 69 3.91 3.05 -16.07
N ALA A 70 2.94 3.30 -15.22
CA ALA A 70 1.66 3.91 -15.60
C ALA A 70 1.10 4.84 -14.52
N TYR A 71 1.91 5.36 -13.60
CA TYR A 71 1.39 6.23 -12.53
C TYR A 71 0.72 7.50 -13.04
N PHE A 72 1.17 8.04 -14.18
CA PHE A 72 0.50 9.16 -14.86
C PHE A 72 -0.94 8.86 -15.31
N GLY A 73 -1.31 7.57 -15.40
CA GLY A 73 -2.64 7.11 -15.76
C GLY A 73 -3.49 6.67 -14.57
N LEU A 74 -2.98 6.74 -13.34
CA LEU A 74 -3.78 6.49 -12.15
C LEU A 74 -4.63 7.71 -11.85
N GLU A 75 -5.95 7.50 -11.80
CA GLU A 75 -6.88 8.54 -11.36
C GLU A 75 -6.61 8.88 -9.89
N GLU A 76 -6.63 10.17 -9.57
CA GLU A 76 -6.45 10.68 -8.20
C GLU A 76 -7.38 10.00 -7.18
N GLU A 77 -8.60 9.68 -7.62
CA GLU A 77 -9.58 8.93 -6.83
C GLU A 77 -9.09 7.53 -6.46
N THR A 78 -8.42 6.85 -7.38
CA THR A 78 -7.84 5.52 -7.14
C THR A 78 -6.73 5.61 -6.10
N ILE A 79 -5.87 6.63 -6.17
CA ILE A 79 -4.80 6.84 -5.19
C ILE A 79 -5.42 7.08 -3.81
N TRP A 80 -6.44 7.94 -3.72
CA TRP A 80 -7.11 8.22 -2.46
C TRP A 80 -7.79 6.98 -1.87
N GLN A 81 -8.48 6.16 -2.67
CA GLN A 81 -9.09 4.91 -2.22
C GLN A 81 -8.05 3.92 -1.68
N ILE A 82 -6.89 3.81 -2.35
CA ILE A 82 -5.80 2.96 -1.86
C ILE A 82 -5.35 3.44 -0.47
N VAL A 83 -5.14 4.74 -0.31
CA VAL A 83 -4.64 5.33 0.94
C VAL A 83 -5.66 5.25 2.08
N SER A 84 -6.92 5.55 1.80
CA SER A 84 -7.97 5.69 2.81
C SER A 84 -8.67 4.38 3.17
N GLU A 85 -8.64 3.38 2.30
CA GLU A 85 -9.34 2.10 2.52
C GLU A 85 -8.39 0.90 2.46
N SER A 86 -7.61 0.77 1.37
CA SER A 86 -6.83 -0.45 1.12
C SER A 86 -5.62 -0.59 2.05
N ILE A 87 -4.92 0.50 2.35
CA ILE A 87 -3.73 0.48 3.20
C ILE A 87 -4.06 0.24 4.68
N PRO A 88 -5.10 0.84 5.29
CA PRO A 88 -5.56 0.47 6.63
C PRO A 88 -5.87 -1.03 6.72
N ALA A 89 -6.71 -1.56 5.82
CA ALA A 89 -7.08 -2.97 5.83
C ALA A 89 -5.86 -3.90 5.66
N LEU A 90 -4.90 -3.52 4.81
CA LEU A 90 -3.66 -4.27 4.65
C LEU A 90 -2.79 -4.23 5.91
N ALA A 91 -2.74 -3.09 6.62
CA ALA A 91 -1.98 -3.00 7.86
C ALA A 91 -2.48 -4.02 8.88
N ASP A 92 -3.80 -4.08 9.08
CA ASP A 92 -4.45 -5.03 9.99
C ASP A 92 -4.14 -6.48 9.59
N GLN A 93 -4.29 -6.82 8.31
CA GLN A 93 -3.95 -8.16 7.81
C GLN A 93 -2.49 -8.54 8.03
N LEU A 94 -1.56 -7.59 7.88
CA LEU A 94 -0.13 -7.86 8.11
C LEU A 94 0.19 -8.05 9.59
N ASP A 95 -0.54 -7.38 10.48
CA ASP A 95 -0.41 -7.57 11.93
C ASP A 95 -0.94 -8.96 12.33
N GLU A 96 -2.09 -9.39 11.80
CA GLU A 96 -2.61 -10.75 12.00
C GLU A 96 -1.61 -11.83 11.53
N VAL A 97 -1.00 -11.63 10.35
CA VAL A 97 0.04 -12.53 9.83
C VAL A 97 1.26 -12.56 10.76
N ALA A 98 1.69 -11.40 11.26
CA ALA A 98 2.84 -11.32 12.16
C ALA A 98 2.56 -11.99 13.51
N GLU A 99 1.32 -11.96 14.00
CA GLU A 99 0.89 -12.67 15.20
C GLU A 99 0.79 -14.18 14.98
N ALA A 100 0.28 -14.62 13.83
CA ALA A 100 0.16 -16.04 13.49
C ALA A 100 1.51 -16.76 13.28
N GLU A 101 2.57 -16.01 12.96
CA GLU A 101 3.92 -16.53 12.72
C GLU A 101 4.89 -16.33 13.90
N ARG A 102 4.41 -15.79 15.03
CA ARG A 102 5.17 -15.73 16.29
C ARG A 102 5.17 -17.08 17.01
#